data_AF-A0A7J2TKR5-F1
#
_entry.id   AF-A0A7J2TKR5-F1
#
_cell.length_a   1.000
_cell.length_b   1.000
_cell.length_c   1.000
_cell.angle_alpha   90.00
_cell.angle_beta   90.00
_cell.angle_gamma   90.00
#
_symmetry.space_group_name_H-M   'P 1'
#
loop_
_entity.id
_entity.type
_entity.pdbx_description
1 polymer ?
#
loop_
_entity_poly.entity_id
_entity_poly.type
_entity_poly.pdbx_seq_one_letter_code
_entity_poly.pdbx_strand_id
1 'polypeptide(L)' 'MTKEKQKFCGNCGNHNAYNYPDQVFCTRRFSKNINPVVQTLWCCEEWNPSSQECYCVEEAVKTKR' A
#
# COMPACT_ATOMS: atom_id res chain seq x y z
N MET A 1 -14.56 18.33 -7.80
CA MET A 1 -13.27 18.35 -7.08
C MET A 1 -13.07 16.99 -6.43
N THR A 2 -12.32 16.09 -7.07
CA THR A 2 -11.94 14.81 -6.47
C THR A 2 -11.03 15.09 -5.28
N LYS A 3 -11.48 14.78 -4.05
CA LYS A 3 -10.61 14.78 -2.86
C LYS A 3 -9.40 13.90 -3.21
N GLU A 4 -8.19 14.48 -3.13
CA GLU A 4 -6.98 13.71 -3.32
C GLU A 4 -6.94 12.60 -2.27
N LYS A 5 -7.11 11.34 -2.68
CA LYS A 5 -6.98 10.20 -1.77
C LYS A 5 -5.53 10.21 -1.25
N GLN A 6 -5.35 10.09 0.06
CA GLN A 6 -4.02 9.96 0.64
C GLN A 6 -3.29 8.76 0.02
N LYS A 7 -2.01 8.94 -0.32
CA LYS A 7 -1.20 7.92 -1.00
C LYS A 7 -0.55 7.02 0.03
N PHE A 8 -0.82 5.71 -0.08
CA PHE A 8 -0.26 4.68 0.78
C PHE A 8 0.14 3.45 -0.05
N CYS A 9 1.11 2.69 0.41
CA CYS A 9 1.47 1.41 -0.19
C CYS A 9 0.28 0.46 -0.17
N GLY A 10 -0.58 0.54 0.85
CA GLY A 10 -1.86 -0.18 0.92
C GLY A 10 -2.90 0.19 -0.13
N ASN A 11 -2.74 1.28 -0.89
CA ASN A 11 -3.63 1.64 -1.99
C ASN A 11 -2.88 1.87 -3.33
N CYS A 12 -1.65 1.34 -3.42
CA CYS A 12 -0.82 1.42 -4.60
C CYS A 12 -1.16 0.30 -5.60
N GLY A 13 -1.14 0.54 -6.91
CA GLY A 13 -1.37 -0.51 -7.91
C GLY A 13 -0.32 -1.63 -7.92
N ASN A 14 0.83 -1.44 -7.26
CA ASN A 14 1.87 -2.46 -7.11
C ASN A 14 1.75 -3.30 -5.82
N HIS A 15 0.73 -3.08 -4.99
CA HIS A 15 0.61 -3.75 -3.70
C HIS A 15 -0.06 -5.11 -3.82
N ASN A 16 0.40 -6.06 -3.01
CA ASN A 16 -0.25 -7.34 -2.76
C ASN A 16 -0.35 -7.55 -1.25
N ALA A 17 -1.30 -8.39 -0.81
CA ALA A 17 -1.40 -8.77 0.58
C ALA A 17 -0.14 -9.51 1.05
N TYR A 18 0.30 -9.23 2.29
CA TYR A 18 1.41 -9.95 2.92
C TYR A 18 1.08 -10.33 4.36
N ASN A 19 1.12 -9.37 5.29
CA ASN A 19 0.74 -9.57 6.68
C ASN A 19 -0.38 -8.56 6.98
N TYR A 20 -1.60 -8.96 6.63
CA TYR A 20 -2.76 -8.07 6.66
C TYR A 20 -3.19 -7.75 8.11
N PRO A 21 -3.52 -6.49 8.44
CA PRO A 21 -3.54 -5.32 7.56
C PRO A 21 -2.24 -4.50 7.62
N ASP A 22 -1.24 -4.86 8.42
CA ASP A 22 -0.11 -3.98 8.76
C ASP A 22 0.97 -3.87 7.67
N GLN A 23 1.16 -4.92 6.88
CA GLN A 23 2.19 -4.97 5.85
C GLN A 23 1.66 -5.48 4.51
N VAL A 24 2.20 -4.88 3.44
CA VAL A 24 1.96 -5.26 2.05
C VAL A 24 3.25 -5.69 1.38
N PHE A 25 3.11 -6.54 0.37
CA PHE A 25 4.19 -6.89 -0.54
C PHE A 25 4.16 -5.96 -1.76
N CYS A 26 5.25 -5.24 -2.00
CA CYS A 26 5.38 -4.34 -3.13
C CYS A 26 6.12 -5.02 -4.29
N THR A 27 5.41 -5.33 -5.37
CA THR A 27 5.98 -6.00 -6.56
C THR A 27 7.04 -5.15 -7.25
N ARG A 28 6.89 -3.82 -7.22
CA ARG A 28 7.89 -2.90 -7.78
C ARG A 28 9.22 -2.98 -7.04
N ARG A 29 9.19 -3.01 -5.71
CA ARG A 29 10.39 -3.18 -4.88
C ARG A 29 11.03 -4.55 -5.11
N PHE A 30 10.20 -5.59 -5.20
CA PHE A 30 10.67 -6.94 -5.55
C PHE A 30 11.40 -6.97 -6.91
N SER A 31 10.82 -6.34 -7.94
CA SER A 31 11.43 -6.27 -9.28
C SER A 31 12.78 -5.54 -9.32
N LYS A 32 13.07 -4.72 -8.31
CA LYS A 32 14.33 -3.99 -8.14
C LYS A 32 15.30 -4.68 -7.17
N ASN A 33 14.99 -5.89 -6.72
CA ASN A 33 15.80 -6.64 -5.75
C ASN A 33 16.05 -5.87 -4.43
N ILE A 34 15.07 -5.08 -4.00
CA ILE A 34 15.06 -4.39 -2.69
C ILE A 34 13.95 -4.96 -1.81
N ASN A 35 14.06 -4.85 -0.49
CA ASN A 35 13.10 -5.42 0.46
C ASN A 35 11.65 -5.06 0.07
N PRO A 36 10.82 -6.04 -0.36
CA PRO A 36 9.48 -5.77 -0.89
C PRO A 36 8.41 -5.62 0.19
N VAL A 37 8.69 -6.06 1.42
CA VAL A 37 7.75 -5.99 2.53
C VAL A 37 7.78 -4.59 3.12
N VAL A 38 6.66 -3.87 3.04
CA VAL A 38 6.54 -2.48 3.51
C VAL A 38 5.27 -2.30 4.33
N GLN A 39 5.26 -1.27 5.17
CA GLN A 39 4.09 -0.92 5.98
C GLN A 39 2.93 -0.46 5.09
N THR A 40 1.71 -0.91 5.39
CA THR A 40 0.50 -0.57 4.63
C THR A 40 0.27 0.93 4.57
N LEU A 41 0.53 1.65 5.66
CA LEU A 41 0.36 3.11 5.78
C LEU A 41 1.62 3.93 5.43
N TRP A 42 2.66 3.30 4.88
CA TRP A 42 3.80 4.02 4.32
C TRP A 42 3.56 4.38 2.85
N CYS A 43 4.38 5.23 2.24
CA CYS A 43 4.31 5.53 0.80
C CYS A 43 5.72 5.67 0.22
N CYS A 44 5.93 5.12 -0.98
CA CYS A 44 7.18 5.28 -1.72
C CYS A 44 7.01 6.25 -2.90
N GLU A 45 8.13 6.71 -3.48
CA GLU A 45 8.14 7.63 -4.63
C GLU A 45 7.57 6.99 -5.92
N GLU A 46 7.58 5.66 -6.00
CA GLU A 46 7.04 4.90 -7.16
C GLU A 46 5.58 4.49 -6.98
N TRP A 47 4.86 5.18 -6.08
CA TRP A 47 3.44 4.97 -5.89
C TRP A 47 2.67 5.27 -7.18
N ASN A 48 1.71 4.41 -7.50
CA ASN A 48 0.75 4.63 -8.58
C ASN A 48 -0.65 4.25 -8.09
N PRO A 49 -1.70 4.90 -8.59
CA PRO A 49 -3.05 4.62 -8.15
C PRO A 49 -3.46 3.18 -8.49
N SER A 50 -4.01 2.47 -7.51
CA SER A 50 -4.69 1.20 -7.78
C SER A 50 -5.98 1.44 -8.56
N SER A 51 -6.21 0.66 -9.62
CA SER A 51 -7.49 0.59 -10.32
C SER A 51 -8.53 -0.26 -9.57
N GLN A 52 -8.08 -1.06 -8.61
CA GLN A 52 -8.93 -1.91 -7.77
C GLN A 52 -9.14 -1.26 -6.40
N GLU A 53 -10.38 -1.28 -5.92
CA GLU A 53 -10.69 -0.93 -4.54
C GLU A 53 -10.19 -2.04 -3.60
N CYS A 54 -9.63 -1.65 -2.45
CA CYS A 54 -9.19 -2.56 -1.41
C CYS A 54 -9.33 -1.90 -0.04
N TYR A 55 -9.44 -2.73 1.00
CA TYR A 55 -9.65 -2.30 2.38
C TYR A 55 -8.36 -2.28 3.22
N CYS A 56 -7.19 -2.48 2.60
CA CYS A 56 -5.90 -2.56 3.30
C CYS A 56 -5.62 -1.31 4.14
N VAL A 57 -5.82 -0.12 3.55
CA VAL A 57 -5.62 1.15 4.27
C VAL A 57 -6.64 1.33 5.38
N GLU A 58 -7.91 1.02 5.12
CA GLU A 58 -8.99 1.21 6.10
C GLU A 58 -8.76 0.37 7.36
N GLU A 59 -8.45 -0.92 7.19
CA GLU A 59 -8.17 -1.81 8.32
C GLU A 59 -6.87 -1.45 9.04
N ALA A 60 -5.82 -1.06 8.32
CA ALA A 60 -4.55 -0.64 8.94
C ALA A 60 -4.69 0.65 9.75
N VAL A 61 -5.62 1.55 9.40
CA VAL A 61 -5.94 2.72 10.22
C VAL A 61 -6.71 2.33 11.48
N LYS A 62 -7.60 1.33 11.40
CA LYS A 62 -8.35 0.83 12.57
C LYS A 62 -7.44 0.18 13.61
N THR A 63 -6.40 -0.55 13.21
CA THR A 63 -5.47 -1.22 14.15
C THR A 63 -4.55 -0.25 14.91
N LYS A 64 -4.42 1.00 14.46
CA LYS A 64 -3.61 2.04 15.12
C LYS A 64 -4.41 2.98 16.02
N ARG A 65 -5.71 2.76 16.17
CA ARG A 65 -6.57 3.45 17.14
C ARG A 65 -6.64 2.68 18.44
#